data_AF-A0A822CN79-F1
#
_entry.id   AF-A0A822CN79-F1
#
_cell.length_a   1.000
_cell.length_b   1.000
_cell.length_c   1.000
_cell.angle_alpha   90.00
_cell.angle_beta   90.00
_cell.angle_gamma   90.00
#
_symmetry.space_group_name_H-M   'P 1'
#
loop_
_entity.id
_entity.type
_entity.pdbx_description
1 polymer ?
#
loop_
_entity_poly.entity_id
_entity_poly.type
_entity_poly.pdbx_seq_one_letter_code
_entity_poly.pdbx_strand_id
1 'polypeptide(L)'
;VFTLGTCANIAGVEVIECKTEHQLLEKWADFVREVDPDIITGYNIQNFDFSYLLTRAKHLNISTFPYLGRLKDVKTTARTTVLQSKQLGRRENKQVNLEGRILFDLLLVLLREYKLRSYTLNAVSFHFLQQQKEDVQHSIISDLQNGNAQTRHRLAVYCLKDAYLPLRLLEKLLSLINYM
;
A
#
# COMPACT_ATOMS: atom_id res chain seq x y z
N VAL A 1 -10.03 1.86 8.34
CA VAL A 1 -8.87 0.98 8.57
C VAL A 1 -9.37 -0.42 8.85
N PHE A 2 -8.86 -1.43 8.14
CA PHE A 2 -9.13 -2.83 8.45
C PHE A 2 -8.09 -3.32 9.47
N THR A 3 -8.53 -3.83 10.62
CA THR A 3 -7.63 -4.29 11.69
C THR A 3 -7.82 -5.77 11.98
N LEU A 4 -6.74 -6.46 12.37
CA LEU A 4 -6.82 -7.80 12.94
C LEU A 4 -6.94 -7.67 14.46
N GLY A 5 -8.04 -8.15 15.04
CA GLY A 5 -8.40 -7.92 16.43
C GLY A 5 -9.04 -6.55 16.67
N THR A 6 -9.41 -6.29 17.93
CA THR A 6 -10.11 -5.07 18.34
C THR A 6 -9.21 -3.84 18.32
N CYS A 7 -9.73 -2.67 17.99
CA CYS A 7 -8.96 -1.43 17.89
C CYS A 7 -9.77 -0.30 18.52
N ALA A 8 -9.14 0.52 19.36
CA ALA A 8 -9.81 1.68 19.91
C ALA A 8 -10.20 2.67 18.80
N ASN A 9 -11.33 3.34 18.97
CA ASN A 9 -11.89 4.26 17.98
C ASN A 9 -10.88 5.35 17.55
N ILE A 10 -10.87 5.70 16.27
CA ILE A 10 -10.04 6.76 15.69
C ILE A 10 -10.97 7.85 15.16
N ALA A 11 -10.81 9.09 15.63
CA ALA A 11 -11.68 10.19 15.23
C ALA A 11 -11.66 10.42 13.71
N GLY A 12 -12.83 10.48 13.09
CA GLY A 12 -12.98 10.71 11.65
C GLY A 12 -12.60 9.52 10.76
N VAL A 13 -12.38 8.33 11.34
CA VAL A 13 -11.99 7.14 10.59
C VAL A 13 -12.87 5.95 10.97
N GLU A 14 -13.43 5.29 9.97
CA GLU A 14 -14.12 4.02 10.18
C GLU A 14 -13.10 2.90 10.47
N VAL A 15 -13.29 2.19 11.57
CA VAL A 15 -12.46 1.05 11.97
C VAL A 15 -13.24 -0.24 11.77
N ILE A 16 -12.73 -1.11 10.89
CA ILE A 16 -13.35 -2.39 10.54
C ILE A 16 -12.53 -3.50 11.20
N GLU A 17 -13.01 -3.95 12.36
CA GLU A 17 -12.36 -5.02 13.13
C GLU A 17 -12.64 -6.39 12.50
N CYS A 18 -11.58 -7.16 12.28
CA CYS A 18 -11.63 -8.50 11.72
C CYS A 18 -11.05 -9.51 12.72
N LYS A 19 -11.71 -10.65 12.90
CA LYS A 19 -11.27 -11.69 13.86
C LYS A 19 -10.13 -12.54 13.33
N THR A 20 -10.07 -12.71 12.02
CA THR A 20 -9.07 -13.54 11.34
C THR A 20 -8.48 -12.80 10.15
N GLU A 21 -7.26 -13.16 9.77
CA GLU A 21 -6.63 -12.61 8.56
C GLU A 21 -7.42 -12.95 7.30
N HIS A 22 -8.08 -14.11 7.28
CA HIS A 22 -8.95 -14.51 6.18
C HIS A 22 -10.07 -13.48 5.97
N GLN A 23 -10.79 -13.16 7.04
CA GLN A 23 -11.86 -12.16 7.00
C GLN A 23 -11.34 -10.78 6.62
N LEU A 24 -10.15 -10.40 7.11
CA LEU A 24 -9.54 -9.11 6.80
C LEU A 24 -9.26 -8.96 5.31
N LEU A 25 -8.59 -9.94 4.72
CA LEU A 25 -8.23 -9.93 3.30
C LEU A 25 -9.47 -10.00 2.40
N GLU A 26 -10.46 -10.83 2.76
CA GLU A 26 -11.73 -10.92 2.04
C GLU A 26 -12.48 -9.58 2.04
N LYS A 27 -12.70 -8.99 3.23
CA LYS A 27 -13.36 -7.68 3.35
C LYS A 27 -12.61 -6.56 2.63
N TRP A 28 -11.27 -6.57 2.67
CA TRP A 28 -10.48 -5.58 1.94
C TRP A 28 -10.64 -5.74 0.42
N ALA A 29 -10.65 -6.98 -0.09
CA ALA A 29 -10.89 -7.23 -1.51
C ALA A 29 -12.30 -6.84 -1.95
N ASP A 30 -13.32 -7.09 -1.11
CA ASP A 30 -14.70 -6.63 -1.34
C ASP A 30 -14.77 -5.10 -1.39
N PHE A 31 -14.14 -4.43 -0.43
CA PHE A 31 -14.07 -2.97 -0.39
C PHE A 31 -13.44 -2.38 -1.65
N VAL A 32 -12.35 -2.95 -2.16
CA VAL A 32 -11.74 -2.50 -3.44
C VAL A 32 -12.71 -2.65 -4.60
N ARG A 33 -13.51 -3.73 -4.64
CA ARG A 33 -14.53 -3.93 -5.69
C ARG A 33 -15.71 -2.98 -5.54
N GLU A 34 -16.14 -2.69 -4.32
CA GLU A 34 -17.27 -1.81 -4.02
C GLU A 34 -16.95 -0.34 -4.29
N VAL A 35 -15.78 0.13 -3.84
CA VAL A 35 -15.32 1.50 -4.09
C VAL A 35 -15.01 1.73 -5.57
N ASP A 36 -14.63 0.67 -6.29
CA ASP A 36 -14.25 0.69 -7.70
C ASP A 36 -13.25 1.81 -8.08
N PRO A 37 -12.06 1.88 -7.45
CA PRO A 37 -11.10 2.94 -7.73
C PRO A 37 -10.53 2.87 -9.15
N ASP A 38 -10.50 4.00 -9.86
CA ASP A 38 -9.82 4.11 -11.16
C ASP A 38 -8.30 4.04 -11.02
N ILE A 39 -7.77 4.68 -9.98
CA ILE A 39 -6.34 4.74 -9.68
C ILE A 39 -6.09 4.20 -8.28
N ILE A 40 -5.19 3.24 -8.16
CA ILE A 40 -4.64 2.79 -6.90
C ILE A 40 -3.21 3.28 -6.79
N THR A 41 -2.94 4.06 -5.74
CA THR A 41 -1.63 4.65 -5.48
C THR A 41 -1.14 4.33 -4.07
N GLY A 42 0.13 4.63 -3.83
CA GLY A 42 0.84 4.36 -2.58
C GLY A 42 2.34 4.47 -2.80
N TYR A 43 3.11 3.93 -1.86
CA TYR A 43 4.57 3.97 -1.89
C TYR A 43 5.15 2.56 -1.85
N ASN A 44 5.79 2.11 -2.94
CA ASN A 44 6.36 0.76 -3.07
C ASN A 44 5.31 -0.37 -3.12
N ILE A 45 4.07 -0.04 -3.51
CA ILE A 45 2.92 -0.96 -3.53
C ILE A 45 3.08 -2.13 -4.50
N GLN A 46 3.80 -1.94 -5.60
CA GLN A 46 3.97 -3.00 -6.59
C GLN A 46 4.98 -4.05 -6.10
N ASN A 47 6.12 -3.60 -5.59
CA ASN A 47 7.22 -4.47 -5.18
C ASN A 47 6.97 -5.14 -3.83
N PHE A 48 6.21 -4.50 -2.94
CA PHE A 48 5.92 -5.00 -1.59
C PHE A 48 4.45 -5.36 -1.40
N ASP A 49 3.56 -4.38 -1.26
CA ASP A 49 2.20 -4.57 -0.73
C ASP A 49 1.38 -5.60 -1.52
N PHE A 50 1.14 -5.38 -2.82
CA PHE A 50 0.34 -6.31 -3.64
C PHE A 50 0.98 -7.70 -3.71
N SER A 51 2.30 -7.74 -3.85
CA SER A 51 3.04 -8.98 -3.95
C SER A 51 2.94 -9.82 -2.66
N TYR A 52 3.01 -9.15 -1.52
CA TYR A 52 2.85 -9.76 -0.21
C TYR A 52 1.41 -10.23 0.00
N LEU A 53 0.42 -9.36 -0.25
CA LEU A 53 -1.01 -9.65 -0.10
C LEU A 53 -1.45 -10.86 -0.95
N LEU A 54 -1.06 -10.91 -2.22
CA LEU A 54 -1.37 -12.05 -3.11
C LEU A 54 -0.75 -13.35 -2.61
N THR A 55 0.50 -13.29 -2.12
CA THR A 55 1.20 -14.47 -1.58
C THR A 55 0.54 -14.93 -0.28
N ARG A 56 0.16 -14.00 0.59
CA ARG A 56 -0.49 -14.29 1.88
C ARG A 56 -1.88 -14.87 1.68
N ALA A 57 -2.67 -14.29 0.78
CA ALA A 57 -3.99 -14.81 0.43
C ALA A 57 -3.90 -16.24 -0.14
N LYS A 58 -2.90 -16.51 -1.00
CA LYS A 58 -2.63 -17.87 -1.49
C LYS A 58 -2.29 -18.83 -0.35
N HIS A 59 -1.46 -18.41 0.60
CA HIS A 59 -1.10 -19.23 1.76
C HIS A 59 -2.30 -19.54 2.68
N LEU A 60 -3.22 -18.61 2.82
CA LEU A 60 -4.46 -18.75 3.60
C LEU A 60 -5.61 -19.39 2.81
N ASN A 61 -5.37 -19.84 1.57
CA ASN A 61 -6.36 -20.43 0.66
C ASN A 61 -7.59 -19.55 0.38
N ILE A 62 -7.39 -18.22 0.29
CA ILE A 62 -8.45 -17.26 -0.04
C ILE A 62 -8.56 -17.15 -1.56
N SER A 63 -9.36 -18.02 -2.16
CA SER A 63 -9.48 -18.15 -3.61
C SER A 63 -10.09 -16.92 -4.30
N THR A 64 -10.87 -16.12 -3.57
CA THR A 64 -11.57 -14.92 -4.05
C THR A 64 -10.72 -13.65 -4.02
N PHE A 65 -9.65 -13.62 -3.22
CA PHE A 65 -8.79 -12.45 -3.07
C PHE A 65 -8.12 -11.98 -4.38
N PRO A 66 -7.53 -12.84 -5.24
CA PRO A 66 -6.76 -12.40 -6.40
C PRO A 66 -7.64 -11.90 -7.57
N TYR A 67 -8.88 -11.47 -7.33
CA TYR A 67 -9.78 -10.90 -8.33
C TYR A 67 -10.06 -9.43 -7.98
N LEU A 68 -9.04 -8.59 -8.16
CA LEU A 68 -9.05 -7.17 -7.78
C LEU A 68 -9.25 -6.23 -8.99
N GLY A 69 -9.05 -6.72 -10.21
CA GLY A 69 -9.36 -5.98 -11.43
C GLY A 69 -10.88 -5.87 -11.68
N ARG A 70 -11.27 -5.07 -12.68
CA ARG A 70 -12.67 -4.96 -13.15
C ARG A 70 -13.11 -6.18 -13.96
N LEU A 71 -12.18 -6.92 -14.56
CA LEU A 71 -12.47 -8.18 -15.24
C LEU A 71 -12.59 -9.32 -14.22
N LYS A 72 -13.83 -9.79 -14.00
CA LYS A 72 -14.19 -10.76 -12.96
C LYS A 72 -13.48 -12.12 -13.09
N ASP A 73 -13.18 -12.54 -14.32
CA ASP A 73 -12.56 -13.84 -14.59
C ASP A 73 -11.03 -13.79 -14.71
N VAL A 74 -10.43 -12.61 -14.54
CA VAL A 74 -8.97 -12.42 -14.65
C VAL A 74 -8.34 -12.28 -13.28
N LYS A 75 -7.42 -13.20 -12.96
CA LYS A 75 -6.65 -13.14 -11.72
C LYS A 75 -5.58 -12.05 -11.78
N THR A 76 -5.51 -11.26 -10.73
CA THR A 76 -4.38 -10.40 -10.36
C THR A 76 -3.18 -11.28 -9.98
N THR A 77 -2.07 -11.04 -10.65
CA THR A 77 -0.79 -11.73 -10.46
C THR A 77 0.32 -10.71 -10.36
N ALA A 78 1.32 -10.98 -9.52
CA ALA A 78 2.56 -10.22 -9.47
C ALA A 78 3.65 -11.00 -10.20
N ARG A 79 4.26 -10.41 -11.22
CA ARG A 79 5.35 -11.01 -12.02
C ARG A 79 6.60 -10.16 -11.88
N THR A 80 7.75 -10.80 -11.74
CA THR A 80 9.03 -10.09 -11.74
C THR A 80 9.38 -9.71 -13.18
N THR A 81 9.63 -8.44 -13.39
CA THR A 81 10.07 -7.85 -14.66
C THR A 81 11.43 -7.18 -14.45
N VAL A 82 12.38 -7.49 -15.32
CA VAL A 82 13.69 -6.84 -15.33
C VAL A 82 13.67 -5.73 -16.36
N LEU A 83 13.85 -4.49 -15.91
CA LEU A 83 14.01 -3.34 -16.78
C LEU A 83 15.50 -2.99 -16.84
N GLN A 84 16.04 -2.92 -18.05
CA GLN A 84 17.43 -2.56 -18.29
C GLN A 84 17.50 -1.44 -19.32
N SER A 85 18.06 -0.29 -18.92
CA SER A 85 18.35 0.81 -19.84
C SER A 85 19.65 1.52 -19.46
N LYS A 86 20.27 2.21 -20.43
CA LYS A 86 21.50 2.98 -20.18
C LYS A 86 21.30 4.08 -19.14
N GLN A 87 20.12 4.68 -19.08
CA GLN A 87 19.81 5.80 -18.19
C GLN A 87 19.36 5.36 -16.80
N LEU A 88 18.60 4.27 -16.68
CA LEU A 88 18.00 3.82 -15.41
C LEU A 88 18.75 2.65 -14.75
N GLY A 89 19.74 2.09 -15.45
CA GLY A 89 20.46 0.89 -15.02
C GLY A 89 19.62 -0.37 -15.19
N ARG A 90 20.08 -1.47 -14.58
CA ARG A 90 19.31 -2.71 -14.43
C ARG A 90 18.53 -2.67 -13.13
N ARG A 91 17.22 -2.84 -13.19
CA ARG A 91 16.33 -2.88 -12.03
C ARG A 91 15.36 -4.04 -12.17
N GLU A 92 15.16 -4.76 -11.07
CA GLU A 92 14.15 -5.81 -10.97
C GLU A 92 12.96 -5.23 -10.21
N ASN A 93 11.80 -5.19 -10.88
CA ASN A 93 10.55 -4.70 -10.30
C ASN A 93 9.49 -5.78 -10.44
N LYS A 94 8.44 -5.69 -9.63
CA LYS A 94 7.25 -6.50 -9.79
C LYS A 94 6.20 -5.70 -10.54
N GLN A 95 5.62 -6.33 -11.55
CA GLN A 95 4.47 -5.83 -12.28
C GLN A 95 3.23 -6.59 -11.82
N VAL A 96 2.23 -5.85 -11.35
CA VAL A 96 0.96 -6.41 -10.89
C VAL A 96 -0.09 -6.05 -11.93
N ASN A 97 -0.87 -7.01 -12.41
CA ASN A 97 -1.96 -6.74 -13.34
C ASN A 97 -3.27 -6.46 -12.58
N LEU A 98 -3.85 -5.27 -12.81
CA LEU A 98 -5.17 -4.88 -12.32
C LEU A 98 -6.00 -4.39 -13.51
N GLU A 99 -6.62 -5.32 -14.23
CA GLU A 99 -7.34 -4.99 -15.46
C GLU A 99 -8.42 -3.93 -15.21
N GLY A 100 -8.40 -2.86 -16.00
CA GLY A 100 -9.34 -1.74 -15.87
C GLY A 100 -9.06 -0.76 -14.73
N ARG A 101 -7.93 -0.90 -14.00
CA ARG A 101 -7.47 0.03 -12.97
C ARG A 101 -6.01 0.44 -13.22
N ILE A 102 -5.66 1.67 -12.89
CA ILE A 102 -4.29 2.17 -12.99
C ILE A 102 -3.57 1.96 -11.66
N LEU A 103 -2.41 1.29 -11.69
CA LEU A 103 -1.47 1.28 -10.57
C LEU A 103 -0.48 2.42 -10.72
N PHE A 104 -0.52 3.37 -9.79
CA PHE A 104 0.36 4.53 -9.79
C PHE A 104 1.26 4.51 -8.55
N ASP A 105 2.40 3.81 -8.63
CA ASP A 105 3.34 3.69 -7.52
C ASP A 105 4.28 4.92 -7.45
N LEU A 106 4.13 5.70 -6.39
CA LEU A 106 4.87 6.95 -6.21
C LEU A 106 6.39 6.73 -6.12
N LEU A 107 6.84 5.59 -5.58
CA LEU A 107 8.27 5.31 -5.50
C LEU A 107 8.89 5.24 -6.90
N LEU A 108 8.18 4.63 -7.86
CA LEU A 108 8.66 4.51 -9.24
C LEU A 108 8.73 5.87 -9.94
N VAL A 109 7.77 6.76 -9.65
CA VAL A 109 7.77 8.15 -10.15
C VAL A 109 8.97 8.91 -9.59
N LEU A 110 9.19 8.85 -8.27
CA LEU A 110 10.30 9.56 -7.63
C LEU A 110 11.66 9.09 -8.13
N LEU A 111 11.83 7.78 -8.30
CA LEU A 111 13.05 7.18 -8.81
C LEU A 111 13.37 7.56 -10.27
N ARG A 112 12.37 7.99 -11.03
CA ARG A 112 12.50 8.42 -12.42
C ARG A 112 12.78 9.91 -12.53
N GLU A 113 12.03 10.72 -11.77
CA GLU A 113 12.02 12.18 -11.91
C GLU A 113 13.06 12.90 -11.04
N TYR A 114 13.41 12.34 -9.88
CA TYR A 114 14.25 13.01 -8.90
C TYR A 114 15.56 12.28 -8.65
N LYS A 115 16.60 13.02 -8.26
CA LYS A 115 17.89 12.47 -7.80
C LYS A 115 18.07 12.77 -6.32
N LEU A 116 17.47 11.94 -5.47
CA LEU A 116 17.50 12.09 -4.01
C LEU A 116 18.59 11.21 -3.39
N ARG A 117 19.08 11.61 -2.21
CA ARG A 117 20.04 10.80 -1.42
C ARG A 117 19.40 9.56 -0.81
N SER A 118 18.11 9.62 -0.48
CA SER A 118 17.34 8.52 0.09
C SER A 118 15.91 8.57 -0.44
N TYR A 119 15.35 7.39 -0.74
CA TYR A 119 13.97 7.20 -1.23
C TYR A 119 13.11 6.47 -0.19
N THR A 120 13.44 6.55 1.10
CA THR A 120 12.51 6.09 2.14
C THR A 120 11.34 7.07 2.22
N LEU A 121 10.13 6.56 2.52
CA LEU A 121 8.93 7.40 2.63
C LEU A 121 9.14 8.58 3.60
N ASN A 122 9.84 8.34 4.72
CA ASN A 122 10.17 9.40 5.68
C ASN A 122 11.08 10.48 5.07
N ALA A 123 12.14 10.10 4.36
CA ALA A 123 13.08 11.05 3.75
C ALA A 123 12.40 11.91 2.68
N VAL A 124 11.57 11.31 1.82
CA VAL A 124 10.88 12.03 0.75
C VAL A 124 9.75 12.90 1.29
N SER A 125 9.03 12.43 2.33
CA SER A 125 8.00 13.22 3.01
C SER A 125 8.61 14.44 3.70
N PHE A 126 9.77 14.27 4.34
CA PHE A 126 10.48 15.39 4.94
C PHE A 126 10.97 16.37 3.87
N HIS A 127 11.57 15.86 2.79
CA HIS A 127 12.10 16.70 1.71
C HIS A 127 11.02 17.57 1.04
N PHE A 128 9.87 17.00 0.68
CA PHE A 128 8.84 17.72 -0.09
C PHE A 128 7.73 18.35 0.76
N LEU A 129 7.38 17.75 1.89
CA LEU A 129 6.25 18.19 2.72
C LEU A 129 6.69 18.83 4.05
N GLN A 130 7.97 18.75 4.42
CA GLN A 130 8.46 19.13 5.76
C GLN A 130 7.70 18.38 6.88
N GLN A 131 7.26 17.15 6.58
CA GLN A 131 6.57 16.26 7.53
C GLN A 131 7.40 15.01 7.77
N GLN A 132 7.39 14.54 9.01
CA GLN A 132 7.98 13.27 9.38
C GLN A 132 6.90 12.20 9.55
N LYS A 133 7.29 10.96 9.28
CA LYS A 133 6.49 9.79 9.59
C LYS A 133 6.51 9.55 11.11
N GLU A 134 5.44 8.98 11.66
CA GLU A 134 5.47 8.50 13.04
C GLU A 134 6.46 7.34 13.18
N ASP A 135 7.37 7.42 14.15
CA ASP A 135 8.37 6.37 14.34
C ASP A 135 7.76 5.20 15.12
N VAL A 136 7.53 4.10 14.40
CA VAL A 136 7.24 2.79 14.99
C VAL A 136 8.29 1.83 14.45
N GLN A 137 9.20 1.42 15.34
CA GLN A 137 10.24 0.47 14.98
C GLN A 137 9.62 -0.88 14.58
N HIS A 138 10.15 -1.49 13.53
CA HIS A 138 9.64 -2.77 13.03
C HIS A 138 9.62 -3.87 14.11
N SER A 139 10.62 -3.88 15.01
CA SER A 139 10.74 -4.84 16.11
C SER A 139 9.56 -4.84 17.08
N ILE A 140 8.93 -3.68 17.32
CA ILE A 140 7.86 -3.54 18.30
C ILE A 140 6.46 -3.73 17.70
N ILE A 141 6.33 -3.88 16.37
CA ILE A 141 5.03 -4.01 15.70
C ILE A 141 4.29 -5.26 16.21
N SER A 142 5.00 -6.38 16.32
CA SER A 142 4.42 -7.63 16.85
C SER A 142 3.91 -7.48 18.28
N ASP A 143 4.67 -6.80 19.13
CA ASP A 143 4.28 -6.57 20.52
C ASP A 143 3.07 -5.66 20.63
N LEU A 144 3.03 -4.59 19.83
CA LEU A 144 1.88 -3.68 19.76
C LEU A 144 0.62 -4.39 19.23
N GLN A 145 0.76 -5.27 18.25
CA GLN A 145 -0.34 -6.04 17.69
C GLN A 145 -0.92 -7.04 18.70
N ASN A 146 -0.03 -7.73 19.44
CA ASN A 146 -0.39 -8.72 20.47
C ASN A 146 -0.83 -8.10 21.81
N GLY A 147 -0.73 -6.78 21.96
CA GLY A 147 -1.23 -6.05 23.11
C GLY A 147 -2.77 -5.90 23.11
N ASN A 148 -3.24 -4.70 23.44
CA ASN A 148 -4.65 -4.39 23.61
C ASN A 148 -5.21 -3.50 22.48
N ALA A 149 -6.46 -3.08 22.60
CA ALA A 149 -7.10 -2.24 21.59
C ALA A 149 -6.43 -0.87 21.41
N GLN A 150 -5.78 -0.32 22.45
CA GLN A 150 -5.06 0.95 22.38
C GLN A 150 -3.70 0.81 21.68
N THR A 151 -2.99 -0.31 21.89
CA THR A 151 -1.73 -0.56 21.17
C THR A 151 -1.98 -0.78 19.68
N ARG A 152 -3.07 -1.48 19.32
CA ARG A 152 -3.53 -1.60 17.92
C ARG A 152 -4.04 -0.29 17.34
N HIS A 153 -4.66 0.58 18.15
CA HIS A 153 -5.01 1.95 17.74
C HIS A 153 -3.77 2.74 17.31
N ARG A 154 -2.67 2.68 18.09
CA ARG A 154 -1.40 3.32 17.71
C ARG A 154 -0.88 2.80 16.36
N LEU A 155 -0.91 1.49 16.13
CA LEU A 155 -0.54 0.90 14.85
C LEU A 155 -1.44 1.37 13.70
N ALA A 156 -2.75 1.48 13.95
CA ALA A 156 -3.71 1.93 12.97
C ALA A 156 -3.50 3.41 12.59
N VAL A 157 -3.21 4.29 13.54
CA VAL A 157 -2.85 5.70 13.29
C VAL A 157 -1.56 5.81 12.48
N TYR A 158 -0.54 5.05 12.86
CA TYR A 158 0.71 4.93 12.10
C TYR A 158 0.45 4.49 10.65
N CYS A 159 -0.36 3.45 10.44
CA CYS A 159 -0.71 2.94 9.12
C CYS A 159 -1.51 3.95 8.29
N LEU A 160 -2.44 4.69 8.92
CA LEU A 160 -3.19 5.76 8.27
C LEU A 160 -2.26 6.89 7.78
N LYS A 161 -1.29 7.30 8.60
CA LYS A 161 -0.32 8.32 8.21
C LYS A 161 0.49 7.86 7.01
N ASP A 162 0.94 6.61 7.02
CA ASP A 162 1.66 5.97 5.89
C ASP A 162 0.83 5.90 4.61
N ALA A 163 -0.48 5.66 4.71
CA ALA A 163 -1.37 5.64 3.55
C ALA A 163 -1.68 7.06 3.02
N TYR A 164 -1.69 8.07 3.90
CA TYR A 164 -2.03 9.45 3.54
C TYR A 164 -0.85 10.23 2.94
N LEU A 165 0.38 9.98 3.39
CA LEU A 165 1.57 10.68 2.90
C LEU A 165 1.78 10.55 1.37
N PRO A 166 1.61 9.38 0.73
CA PRO A 166 1.70 9.25 -0.72
C PRO A 166 0.69 10.12 -1.47
N LEU A 167 -0.54 10.22 -0.98
CA LEU A 167 -1.57 11.08 -1.57
C LEU A 167 -1.14 12.57 -1.53
N ARG A 168 -0.62 13.02 -0.38
CA ARG A 168 -0.10 14.38 -0.22
C ARG A 168 1.09 14.68 -1.11
N LEU A 169 1.97 13.70 -1.28
CA LEU A 169 3.11 13.83 -2.19
C LEU A 169 2.65 13.91 -3.65
N LEU A 170 1.68 13.10 -4.07
CA LEU A 170 1.11 13.19 -5.42
C LEU A 170 0.52 14.57 -5.71
N GLU A 171 -0.25 15.11 -4.78
CA GLU A 171 -0.82 16.47 -4.87
C GLU A 171 0.29 17.52 -4.96
N LYS A 172 1.28 17.45 -4.06
CA LYS A 172 2.37 18.44 -3.99
C LYS A 172 3.24 18.45 -5.25
N LEU A 173 3.45 17.29 -5.85
CA LEU A 173 4.30 17.10 -7.02
C LEU A 173 3.52 17.17 -8.34
N LEU A 174 2.21 17.39 -8.28
CA LEU A 174 1.29 17.39 -9.43
C LEU A 174 1.47 16.15 -10.31
N SER A 175 1.79 15.00 -9.69
CA SER A 175 2.27 13.82 -10.42
C SER A 175 1.24 13.26 -11.38
N LEU A 176 -0.05 13.28 -11.01
CA LEU A 176 -1.12 12.83 -11.90
C LEU A 176 -1.28 13.75 -13.11
N ILE A 177 -1.28 15.07 -12.89
CA ILE A 177 -1.44 16.07 -13.97
C ILE A 177 -0.30 15.99 -14.99
N ASN A 178 0.92 15.70 -14.53
CA ASN A 178 2.08 15.63 -15.41
C ASN A 178 2.14 14.34 -16.22
N TYR A 179 1.40 13.30 -15.84
CA TYR A 179 1.51 11.94 -16.41
C TYR A 179 0.23 11.44 -17.08
N MET A 180 -0.91 12.10 -16.86
CA MET A 180 -2.21 11.80 -17.46
C MET A 180 -2.68 12.97 -18.31
#